data_AF-A0A062X500-F1
#
_entry.id   AF-A0A062X500-F1
#
_cell.length_a   1.000
_cell.length_b   1.000
_cell.length_c   1.000
_cell.angle_alpha   90.00
_cell.angle_beta   90.00
_cell.angle_gamma   90.00
#
_symmetry.space_group_name_H-M   'P 1'
#
loop_
_entity.id
_entity.type
_entity.pdbx_description
1 polymer ?
#
loop_
_entity_poly.entity_id
_entity_poly.type
_entity_poly.pdbx_seq_one_letter_code
_entity_poly.pdbx_strand_id
1 'polypeptide(L)'
;MPHSGSFGLLLTVHVVLGVFVIGPLTLITVVTPRLLRLGAGALPILRLCVRMIRALALASLLIVVTGLGLVHQGSFGSVRSLGDPWLSGALVLWVVATGISLGMIAPGLAHAVKEIDAGGDTRRRTLPIMGGVAVSTACWILIIAFMVIKPGT
;
A
#
# COMPACT_ATOMS: atom_id res chain seq x y z
N MET A 1 30.86 13.65 -4.24
CA MET A 1 30.23 12.35 -3.94
C MET A 1 28.78 12.60 -3.51
N PRO A 2 27.84 11.76 -3.96
CA PRO A 2 26.41 12.00 -3.94
C PRO A 2 25.88 11.91 -2.51
N HIS A 3 25.07 12.88 -2.10
CA HIS A 3 24.31 12.97 -0.85
C HIS A 3 25.01 12.47 0.43
N SER A 4 25.49 13.40 1.26
CA SER A 4 26.14 13.17 2.54
C SER A 4 25.39 12.17 3.45
N GLY A 5 26.15 11.24 4.03
CA GLY A 5 25.80 10.16 4.98
C GLY A 5 24.33 9.99 5.36
N SER A 6 23.79 10.88 6.19
CA SER A 6 22.45 10.74 6.77
C SER A 6 21.31 10.81 5.75
N PHE A 7 21.42 11.66 4.71
CA PHE A 7 20.40 11.76 3.67
C PHE A 7 20.39 10.52 2.79
N GLY A 8 21.58 10.07 2.37
CA GLY A 8 21.72 8.85 1.55
C GLY A 8 21.16 7.64 2.28
N LEU A 9 21.46 7.50 3.58
CA LEU A 9 20.91 6.44 4.43
C LEU A 9 19.37 6.53 4.52
N LEU A 10 18.82 7.72 4.80
CA LEU A 10 17.36 7.89 4.90
C LEU A 10 16.67 7.56 3.57
N LEU A 11 17.27 7.96 2.44
CA LEU A 11 16.76 7.66 1.11
C LEU A 11 16.80 6.15 0.84
N THR A 12 17.91 5.48 1.18
CA THR A 12 18.03 4.02 1.07
C THR A 12 16.94 3.34 1.90
N VAL A 13 16.74 3.75 3.15
CA VAL A 13 15.69 3.19 4.02
C VAL A 13 14.30 3.42 3.41
N HIS A 14 14.01 4.62 2.92
CA HIS A 14 12.72 4.93 2.29
C HIS A 14 12.44 4.03 1.08
N VAL A 15 13.42 3.87 0.20
CA VAL A 15 13.29 3.03 -1.00
C VAL A 15 13.16 1.54 -0.63
N VAL A 16 13.96 1.06 0.32
CA VAL A 16 13.87 -0.31 0.83
C VAL A 16 12.48 -0.57 1.42
N LEU A 17 11.95 0.34 2.23
CA LEU A 17 10.58 0.24 2.75
C LEU A 17 9.56 0.22 1.60
N GLY A 18 9.71 1.08 0.59
CA GLY A 18 8.86 1.06 -0.60
C GLY A 18 8.80 -0.31 -1.28
N VAL A 19 9.96 -0.92 -1.54
CA VAL A 19 10.06 -2.23 -2.20
C VAL A 19 9.52 -3.36 -1.33
N PHE A 20 9.97 -3.46 -0.08
CA PHE A 20 9.66 -4.59 0.79
C PHE A 20 8.32 -4.49 1.53
N VAL A 21 7.69 -3.33 1.55
CA VAL A 21 6.34 -3.16 2.13
C VAL A 21 5.28 -3.11 1.03
N ILE A 22 5.40 -2.21 0.05
CA ILE A 22 4.36 -2.02 -0.97
C ILE A 22 4.33 -3.18 -1.97
N GLY A 23 5.50 -3.74 -2.33
CA GLY A 23 5.59 -4.89 -3.23
C GLY A 23 4.78 -6.09 -2.72
N PRO A 24 5.11 -6.64 -1.54
CA PRO A 24 4.35 -7.72 -0.94
C PRO A 24 2.89 -7.36 -0.65
N LEU A 25 2.60 -6.13 -0.20
CA LEU A 25 1.21 -5.68 0.05
C LEU A 25 0.36 -5.80 -1.21
N THR A 26 0.87 -5.30 -2.33
CA THR A 26 0.18 -5.30 -3.63
C THR A 26 -0.01 -6.71 -4.18
N LEU A 27 1.02 -7.56 -4.09
CA LEU A 27 0.92 -8.96 -4.52
C LEU A 27 -0.15 -9.71 -3.72
N ILE A 28 -0.15 -9.56 -2.39
CA ILE A 28 -1.12 -10.22 -1.52
C ILE A 28 -2.53 -9.74 -1.85
N THR A 29 -2.77 -8.43 -1.96
CA THR A 29 -4.10 -7.90 -2.29
C THR A 29 -4.59 -8.36 -3.65
N VAL A 30 -3.75 -8.37 -4.69
CA VAL A 30 -4.13 -8.83 -6.05
C VAL A 30 -4.50 -10.31 -6.08
N VAL A 31 -3.85 -11.15 -5.27
CA VAL A 31 -4.12 -12.60 -5.23
C VAL A 31 -5.38 -12.94 -4.42
N THR A 32 -5.82 -12.09 -3.47
CA THR A 32 -6.96 -12.39 -2.59
C THR A 32 -8.28 -12.75 -3.29
N PRO A 33 -8.72 -12.08 -4.38
CA PRO A 33 -9.97 -12.46 -5.04
C PRO A 33 -9.92 -13.87 -5.65
N ARG A 34 -8.73 -14.32 -6.10
CA ARG A 34 -8.54 -15.68 -6.60
C ARG A 34 -8.62 -16.69 -5.45
N LEU A 35 -8.01 -16.39 -4.31
CA LEU A 35 -8.07 -17.25 -3.12
C LEU A 35 -9.49 -17.37 -2.56
N LEU A 36 -10.29 -16.29 -2.62
CA LEU A 36 -11.70 -16.33 -2.23
C LEU A 36 -12.52 -17.33 -3.07
N ARG A 37 -12.23 -17.44 -4.38
CA ARG A 37 -12.90 -18.41 -5.27
C ARG A 37 -12.52 -19.86 -4.96
N LEU A 38 -11.37 -20.10 -4.33
CA LEU A 38 -10.96 -21.44 -3.88
C LEU A 38 -11.68 -21.88 -2.59
N GLY A 39 -12.36 -20.95 -1.90
CA GLY A 39 -13.17 -21.26 -0.72
C GLY A 39 -12.36 -21.92 0.41
N ALA A 40 -12.90 -22.99 0.98
CA ALA A 40 -12.35 -23.67 2.15
C ALA A 40 -10.90 -24.15 1.95
N GLY A 41 -10.51 -24.54 0.73
CA GLY A 41 -9.15 -25.01 0.43
C GLY A 41 -8.06 -23.95 0.61
N ALA A 42 -8.42 -22.66 0.62
CA ALA A 42 -7.48 -21.55 0.79
C ALA A 42 -7.60 -20.87 2.17
N LEU A 43 -8.40 -21.41 3.10
CA LEU A 43 -8.75 -20.74 4.35
C LEU A 43 -7.53 -20.36 5.23
N PRO A 44 -6.51 -21.21 5.42
CA PRO A 44 -5.31 -20.84 6.19
C PRO A 44 -4.55 -19.67 5.55
N ILE A 45 -4.47 -19.66 4.21
CA ILE A 45 -3.79 -18.62 3.44
C ILE A 45 -4.57 -17.31 3.53
N LEU A 46 -5.90 -17.34 3.39
CA LEU A 46 -6.75 -16.15 3.53
C LEU A 46 -6.61 -15.50 4.91
N ARG A 47 -6.55 -16.29 5.99
CA ARG A 47 -6.28 -15.78 7.35
C ARG A 47 -4.92 -15.11 7.47
N LEU A 48 -3.91 -15.63 6.78
CA LEU A 48 -2.59 -14.98 6.70
C LEU A 48 -2.68 -13.68 5.89
N CYS A 49 -3.35 -13.67 4.74
CA CYS A 49 -3.52 -12.48 3.90
C CYS A 49 -4.18 -11.33 4.68
N VAL A 50 -5.22 -11.59 5.47
CA VAL A 50 -5.86 -10.55 6.32
C VAL A 50 -4.84 -9.89 7.24
N ARG A 51 -4.02 -10.69 7.94
CA ARG A 51 -3.00 -10.17 8.87
C ARG A 51 -1.91 -9.41 8.14
N MET A 52 -1.42 -9.94 7.02
CA MET A 52 -0.37 -9.32 6.22
C MET A 52 -0.81 -8.01 5.58
N ILE A 53 -2.03 -7.94 5.02
CA ILE A 53 -2.56 -6.70 4.47
C ILE A 53 -2.62 -5.62 5.55
N ARG A 54 -3.12 -5.95 6.75
CA ARG A 54 -3.15 -4.98 7.87
C ARG A 54 -1.75 -4.56 8.31
N ALA A 55 -0.86 -5.52 8.51
CA ALA A 55 0.50 -5.25 8.98
C ALA A 55 1.29 -4.40 7.97
N LEU A 56 1.24 -4.74 6.69
CA LEU A 56 1.96 -4.04 5.63
C LEU A 56 1.33 -2.69 5.30
N ALA A 57 0.00 -2.57 5.31
CA ALA A 57 -0.65 -1.27 5.15
C ALA A 57 -0.30 -0.32 6.29
N LEU A 58 -0.23 -0.81 7.54
CA LEU A 58 0.27 -0.01 8.67
C LEU A 58 1.76 0.30 8.55
N ALA A 59 2.58 -0.67 8.14
CA ALA A 59 4.01 -0.46 7.91
C ALA A 59 4.30 0.57 6.80
N SER A 60 3.37 0.75 5.85
CA SER A 60 3.49 1.79 4.81
C SER A 60 3.58 3.20 5.38
N LEU A 61 3.11 3.43 6.62
CA LEU A 61 3.28 4.70 7.33
C LEU A 61 4.76 5.06 7.50
N LEU A 62 5.64 4.07 7.69
CA LEU A 62 7.09 4.29 7.79
C LEU A 62 7.66 4.89 6.50
N ILE A 63 7.08 4.56 5.35
CA ILE A 63 7.45 5.13 4.05
C ILE A 63 7.11 6.62 4.04
N VAL A 64 5.90 7.00 4.49
CA VAL A 64 5.50 8.41 4.58
C VAL A 64 6.38 9.18 5.55
N VAL A 65 6.64 8.63 6.74
CA VAL A 65 7.49 9.27 7.75
C VAL A 65 8.90 9.52 7.21
N THR A 66 9.50 8.52 6.56
CA THR A 66 10.83 8.67 5.95
C THR A 66 10.81 9.63 4.76
N GLY A 67 9.73 9.64 3.96
CA GLY A 67 9.54 10.58 2.85
C GLY A 67 9.42 12.04 3.32
N LEU A 68 8.66 12.29 4.39
CA LEU A 68 8.57 13.60 5.03
C LEU A 68 9.92 14.03 5.61
N GLY A 69 10.67 13.09 6.21
CA GLY A 69 12.04 13.34 6.66
C GLY A 69 12.99 13.76 5.54
N LEU A 70 12.87 13.14 4.35
CA LEU A 70 13.65 13.52 3.16
C LEU A 70 13.32 14.93 2.66
N VAL A 71 12.04 15.32 2.69
CA VAL A 71 11.60 16.67 2.33
C VAL A 71 12.14 17.71 3.30
N HIS A 72 12.26 17.37 4.59
CA HIS A 72 12.79 18.28 5.61
C HIS A 72 14.32 18.44 5.54
N GLN A 73 15.06 17.45 5.01
CA GLN A 73 16.52 17.53 4.91
C GLN A 73 17.02 18.37 3.72
N GLY A 74 17.98 19.25 4.00
CA GLY A 74 18.29 20.49 3.27
C GLY A 74 18.86 20.43 1.84
N SER A 75 19.01 19.26 1.21
CA SER A 75 19.30 19.20 -0.24
C SER A 75 18.04 19.03 -1.09
N PHE A 76 16.96 18.48 -0.52
CA PHE A 76 15.64 18.40 -1.15
C PHE A 76 14.73 19.51 -0.61
N GLY A 77 14.77 19.80 0.70
CA GLY A 77 13.95 20.85 1.32
C GLY A 77 14.28 22.28 0.89
N SER A 78 15.45 22.53 0.29
CA SER A 78 15.81 23.84 -0.25
C SER A 78 15.26 24.11 -1.67
N VAL A 79 14.77 23.07 -2.35
CA VAL A 79 14.30 23.15 -3.76
C VAL A 79 12.87 22.65 -3.91
N ARG A 80 12.39 21.81 -2.98
CA ARG A 80 11.08 21.15 -3.07
C ARG A 80 10.31 21.29 -1.78
N SER A 81 9.02 21.55 -1.90
CA SER A 81 8.13 21.74 -0.77
C SER A 81 7.03 20.68 -0.76
N LEU A 82 6.37 20.52 0.40
CA LEU A 82 5.12 19.75 0.48
C LEU A 82 3.99 20.32 -0.40
N GLY A 83 4.13 21.56 -0.87
CA GLY A 83 3.22 22.21 -1.81
C GLY A 83 3.40 21.74 -3.26
N ASP A 84 4.44 20.97 -3.57
CA ASP A 84 4.62 20.43 -4.92
C ASP A 84 3.42 19.51 -5.28
N PRO A 85 2.73 19.75 -6.43
CA PRO A 85 1.52 19.02 -6.77
C PRO A 85 1.70 17.50 -6.85
N TRP A 86 2.86 17.04 -7.34
CA TRP A 86 3.17 15.60 -7.46
C TRP A 86 3.34 14.93 -6.08
N LEU A 87 3.87 15.67 -5.09
CA LEU A 87 4.13 15.15 -3.75
C LEU A 87 2.86 15.12 -2.90
N SER A 88 2.11 16.22 -2.89
CA SER A 88 0.81 16.30 -2.23
C SER A 88 -0.20 15.30 -2.85
N GLY A 89 -0.21 15.18 -4.18
CA GLY A 89 -1.00 14.18 -4.89
C GLY A 89 -0.63 12.74 -4.50
N ALA A 90 0.66 12.43 -4.40
CA ALA A 90 1.12 11.11 -3.94
C ALA A 90 0.70 10.81 -2.50
N LEU A 91 0.73 11.81 -1.62
CA LEU A 91 0.29 11.67 -0.22
C LEU A 91 -1.21 11.38 -0.13
N VAL A 92 -2.04 12.10 -0.90
CA VAL A 92 -3.49 11.85 -0.97
C VAL A 92 -3.77 10.45 -1.51
N LEU A 93 -3.11 10.04 -2.59
CA LEU A 93 -3.22 8.69 -3.15
C LEU A 93 -2.83 7.62 -2.12
N TRP A 94 -1.79 7.87 -1.31
CA TRP A 94 -1.39 6.97 -0.24
C TRP A 94 -2.46 6.85 0.84
N VAL A 95 -3.07 7.96 1.27
CA VAL A 95 -4.18 7.95 2.24
C VAL A 95 -5.35 7.11 1.70
N VAL A 96 -5.71 7.31 0.43
CA VAL A 96 -6.79 6.55 -0.22
C VAL A 96 -6.45 5.06 -0.30
N ALA A 97 -5.27 4.69 -0.79
CA ALA A 97 -4.85 3.30 -0.94
C ALA A 97 -4.79 2.56 0.41
N THR A 98 -4.21 3.23 1.42
CA THR A 98 -4.08 2.68 2.78
C THR A 98 -5.44 2.59 3.45
N GLY A 99 -6.28 3.61 3.30
CA GLY A 99 -7.66 3.64 3.80
C GLY A 99 -8.52 2.53 3.21
N ILE A 100 -8.41 2.28 1.90
CA ILE A 100 -9.10 1.15 1.24
C ILE A 100 -8.55 -0.19 1.76
N SER A 101 -7.23 -0.32 1.90
CA SER A 101 -6.60 -1.55 2.38
C SER A 101 -7.06 -1.92 3.80
N LEU A 102 -7.09 -0.93 4.71
CA LEU A 102 -7.44 -1.13 6.12
C LEU A 102 -8.95 -1.11 6.40
N GLY A 103 -9.69 -0.23 5.72
CA GLY A 103 -11.11 0.02 5.98
C GLY A 103 -12.05 -0.85 5.15
N MET A 104 -11.58 -1.41 4.04
CA MET A 104 -12.43 -2.15 3.10
C MET A 104 -11.90 -3.54 2.77
N ILE A 105 -10.65 -3.66 2.30
CA ILE A 105 -10.09 -4.95 1.87
C ILE A 105 -9.89 -5.89 3.06
N ALA A 106 -9.12 -5.47 4.08
CA ALA A 106 -8.83 -6.29 5.25
C ALA A 106 -10.09 -6.76 6.01
N PRO A 107 -11.05 -5.87 6.37
CA PRO A 107 -12.27 -6.31 7.05
C PRO A 107 -13.16 -7.14 6.13
N GLY A 108 -13.29 -6.78 4.85
CA GLY A 108 -14.04 -7.57 3.87
C GLY A 108 -13.53 -9.00 3.76
N LEU A 109 -12.21 -9.17 3.70
CA LEU A 109 -11.54 -10.46 3.66
C LEU A 109 -11.70 -11.22 4.99
N ALA A 110 -11.61 -10.54 6.14
CA ALA A 110 -11.84 -11.16 7.45
C ALA A 110 -13.27 -11.69 7.61
N HIS A 111 -14.27 -10.96 7.11
CA HIS A 111 -15.65 -11.43 7.08
C HIS A 111 -15.84 -12.60 6.13
N ALA A 112 -15.26 -12.55 4.93
CA ALA A 112 -15.31 -13.67 3.98
C ALA A 112 -14.67 -14.93 4.56
N VAL A 113 -13.56 -14.81 5.30
CA VAL A 113 -12.94 -15.93 6.03
C VAL A 113 -13.92 -16.55 7.02
N LYS A 114 -14.67 -15.73 7.80
CA LYS A 114 -15.68 -16.25 8.75
C LYS A 114 -16.84 -16.93 8.04
N GLU A 115 -17.28 -16.41 6.89
CA GLU A 115 -18.34 -17.02 6.09
C GLU A 115 -17.91 -18.38 5.52
N ILE A 116 -16.69 -18.50 5.00
CA ILE A 116 -16.13 -19.78 4.52
C ILE A 116 -16.01 -20.78 5.67
N ASP A 117 -15.52 -20.34 6.83
CA ASP A 117 -15.37 -21.18 8.03
C ASP A 117 -16.72 -21.73 8.53
N ALA A 118 -17.79 -20.95 8.34
CA ALA A 118 -19.17 -21.37 8.63
C ALA A 118 -19.85 -22.18 7.51
N GLY A 119 -19.14 -22.50 6.42
CA GLY A 119 -19.67 -23.25 5.28
C GLY A 119 -20.55 -22.43 4.32
N GLY A 120 -20.52 -21.10 4.40
CA GLY A 120 -21.29 -20.19 3.55
C GLY A 120 -20.60 -19.79 2.24
N ASP A 121 -21.33 -19.03 1.41
CA ASP A 121 -20.83 -18.49 0.13
C ASP A 121 -20.31 -17.05 0.29
N THR A 122 -19.15 -16.76 -0.30
CA THR A 122 -18.49 -15.44 -0.25
C THR A 122 -18.80 -14.54 -1.43
N ARG A 123 -19.62 -15.00 -2.39
CA ARG A 123 -19.89 -14.32 -3.66
C ARG A 123 -20.35 -12.86 -3.49
N ARG A 124 -21.11 -12.55 -2.44
CA ARG A 124 -21.56 -11.19 -2.13
C ARG A 124 -20.42 -10.22 -1.76
N ARG A 125 -19.31 -10.73 -1.22
CA ARG A 125 -18.16 -9.91 -0.77
C ARG A 125 -17.05 -9.83 -1.80
N THR A 126 -16.98 -10.78 -2.73
CA THR A 126 -15.93 -10.81 -3.76
C THR A 126 -15.94 -9.56 -4.64
N LEU A 127 -17.12 -9.10 -5.08
CA LEU A 127 -17.27 -7.90 -5.91
C LEU A 127 -16.71 -6.61 -5.27
N PRO A 128 -17.15 -6.21 -4.05
CA PRO A 128 -16.59 -5.03 -3.42
C PRO A 128 -15.10 -5.18 -3.14
N ILE A 129 -14.62 -6.34 -2.67
CA ILE A 129 -13.19 -6.58 -2.44
C ILE A 129 -12.39 -6.36 -3.73
N MET A 130 -12.85 -6.89 -4.86
CA MET A 130 -12.21 -6.69 -6.16
C MET A 130 -12.15 -5.21 -6.57
N GLY A 131 -13.23 -4.45 -6.35
CA GLY A 131 -13.23 -3.01 -6.59
C GLY A 131 -12.18 -2.28 -5.74
N GLY A 132 -12.11 -2.60 -4.44
CA GLY A 132 -11.11 -2.04 -3.54
C GLY A 132 -9.67 -2.39 -3.96
N VAL A 133 -9.43 -3.64 -4.37
CA VAL A 133 -8.13 -4.10 -4.88
C VAL A 133 -7.73 -3.32 -6.14
N ALA A 134 -8.65 -3.15 -7.10
CA ALA A 134 -8.37 -2.42 -8.34
C ALA A 134 -7.98 -0.96 -8.06
N VAL A 135 -8.78 -0.26 -7.24
CA VAL A 135 -8.52 1.15 -6.88
C VAL A 135 -7.23 1.28 -6.09
N SER A 136 -7.02 0.44 -5.06
CA SER A 136 -5.79 0.49 -4.27
C SER A 136 -4.55 0.24 -5.12
N THR A 137 -4.59 -0.72 -6.05
CA THR A 137 -3.47 -1.03 -6.94
C THR A 137 -3.19 0.13 -7.91
N ALA A 138 -4.24 0.74 -8.46
CA ALA A 138 -4.10 1.92 -9.31
C ALA A 138 -3.45 3.09 -8.55
N CYS A 139 -3.83 3.33 -7.30
CA CYS A 139 -3.19 4.34 -6.46
C CYS A 139 -1.70 4.06 -6.25
N TRP A 140 -1.30 2.80 -5.98
CA TRP A 140 0.12 2.44 -5.83
C TRP A 140 0.93 2.72 -7.10
N ILE A 141 0.37 2.38 -8.27
CA ILE A 141 1.01 2.64 -9.57
C ILE A 141 1.17 4.14 -9.81
N LEU A 142 0.13 4.94 -9.54
CA LEU A 142 0.17 6.39 -9.71
C LEU A 142 1.18 7.05 -8.76
N ILE A 143 1.30 6.57 -7.53
CA ILE A 143 2.32 7.05 -6.58
C ILE A 143 3.72 6.81 -7.15
N ILE A 144 4.00 5.61 -7.68
CA ILE A 144 5.30 5.31 -8.32
C ILE A 144 5.53 6.23 -9.52
N ALA A 145 4.52 6.43 -10.37
CA ALA A 145 4.62 7.32 -11.51
C ALA A 145 4.94 8.77 -11.08
N PHE A 146 4.30 9.28 -10.03
CA PHE A 146 4.60 10.61 -9.48
C PHE A 146 6.02 10.71 -8.93
N MET A 147 6.50 9.67 -8.25
CA MET A 147 7.85 9.63 -7.68
C MET A 147 8.95 9.53 -8.75
N VAL A 148 8.66 8.89 -9.89
CA VAL A 148 9.62 8.72 -11.00
C VAL A 148 9.59 9.90 -11.96
N ILE A 149 8.41 10.26 -12.48
CA ILE A 149 8.23 11.29 -13.50
C ILE A 149 8.41 12.69 -12.90
N LYS A 150 7.94 12.89 -11.65
CA LYS A 150 7.95 14.19 -10.95
C LYS A 150 7.41 15.30 -11.86
N PRO A 151 6.16 15.20 -12.35
CA PRO A 151 5.62 16.19 -13.28
C PRO A 151 5.62 17.59 -12.64
N GLY A 152 6.04 18.59 -13.40
CA GLY A 152 6.20 19.97 -12.91
C GLY A 152 7.58 20.31 -12.33
N THR A 153 8.60 19.50 -12.64
CA THR A 153 10.02 19.84 -12.43
C THR A 153 10.63 20.55 -13.61
#